data_AF-T1IL35-F1
#
_entry.id   AF-T1IL35-F1
#
_cell.length_a   1.000
_cell.length_b   1.000
_cell.length_c   1.000
_cell.angle_alpha   90.00
_cell.angle_beta   90.00
_cell.angle_gamma   90.00
#
_symmetry.space_group_name_H-M   'P 1'
#
loop_
_entity.id
_entity.type
_entity.pdbx_description
1 polymer ?
#
loop_
_entity_poly.entity_id
_entity_poly.type
_entity_poly.pdbx_seq_one_letter_code
_entity_poly.pdbx_strand_id
1 'polypeptide(L)'
;MRKKPTQPVSIPPFKPRSKVERAPVPGKSGWIREQVQHQSGATAGQWVVYFYPPGQQVKLRSRPEVRSYCENELNEPYVAADYD
;
A
#
# COMPACT_ATOMS: atom_id res chain seq x y z
N MET A 1 41.23 -26.99 -15.36
CA MET A 1 40.87 -25.78 -14.59
C MET A 1 40.44 -24.68 -15.55
N ARG A 2 39.28 -24.06 -15.33
CA ARG A 2 38.90 -22.68 -15.71
C ARG A 2 37.44 -22.48 -15.27
N LYS A 3 37.23 -22.05 -14.02
CA LYS A 3 35.92 -21.59 -13.54
C LYS A 3 35.68 -20.23 -14.21
N LYS A 4 34.69 -20.15 -15.11
CA LYS A 4 34.22 -18.85 -15.61
C LYS A 4 33.70 -18.06 -14.38
N PRO A 5 34.15 -16.83 -14.14
CA PRO A 5 33.57 -16.01 -13.09
C PRO A 5 32.14 -15.67 -13.52
N THR A 6 31.17 -16.19 -12.78
CA THR A 6 29.78 -15.73 -12.85
C THR A 6 29.79 -14.27 -12.46
N GLN A 7 29.64 -13.39 -13.44
CA GLN A 7 29.50 -11.95 -13.18
C GLN A 7 28.30 -11.77 -12.25
N PRO A 8 28.43 -11.02 -11.13
CA PRO A 8 27.28 -10.65 -10.35
C PRO A 8 26.42 -9.78 -11.27
N VAL A 9 25.24 -10.28 -11.62
CA VAL A 9 24.24 -9.51 -12.37
C VAL A 9 23.99 -8.25 -11.54
N SER A 10 24.48 -7.10 -12.02
CA SER A 10 24.12 -5.81 -11.47
C SER A 10 22.62 -5.66 -11.68
N ILE A 11 21.86 -5.97 -10.64
CA ILE A 11 20.43 -5.67 -10.59
C ILE A 11 20.37 -4.16 -10.78
N PRO A 12 19.80 -3.63 -11.88
CA PRO A 12 19.63 -2.19 -12.01
C PRO A 12 18.88 -1.72 -10.76
N PRO A 13 19.20 -0.52 -10.21
CA PRO A 13 18.45 0.00 -9.07
C PRO A 13 16.98 -0.12 -9.44
N PHE A 14 16.23 -0.89 -8.64
CA PHE A 14 14.78 -1.01 -8.78
C PHE A 14 14.25 0.41 -8.61
N LYS A 15 14.19 1.17 -9.71
CA LYS A 15 13.38 2.37 -9.78
C LYS A 15 12.01 1.85 -9.38
N PRO A 16 11.40 2.30 -8.28
CA PRO A 16 10.04 1.90 -7.98
C PRO A 16 9.24 2.36 -9.20
N ARG A 17 8.83 1.37 -10.01
CA ARG A 17 8.16 1.61 -11.28
C ARG A 17 6.83 2.33 -11.04
N SER A 18 6.31 2.20 -9.81
CA SER A 18 5.12 2.87 -9.27
C SER A 18 5.54 4.02 -8.37
N LYS A 19 4.87 5.17 -8.50
CA LYS A 19 4.77 6.14 -7.40
C LYS A 19 3.92 5.48 -6.30
N VAL A 20 4.59 5.02 -5.25
CA VAL A 20 3.97 4.49 -4.03
C VAL A 20 4.29 5.45 -2.91
N GLU A 21 3.26 5.97 -2.24
CA GLU A 21 3.40 6.80 -1.06
C GLU A 21 2.75 6.07 0.12
N ARG A 22 3.57 5.61 1.07
CA ARG A 22 3.08 5.06 2.33
C ARG A 22 3.17 6.10 3.43
N ALA A 23 2.09 6.31 4.14
CA ALA A 23 2.03 7.17 5.31
C ALA A 23 1.23 6.50 6.42
N PRO A 24 1.50 6.80 7.70
CA PRO A 24 0.58 6.45 8.77
C PRO A 24 -0.74 7.20 8.59
N VAL A 25 -1.85 6.58 9.00
CA VAL A 25 -3.15 7.26 9.05
C VAL A 25 -3.16 8.16 10.30
N PRO A 26 -3.37 9.48 10.16
CA PRO A 26 -3.53 10.36 11.33
C PRO A 26 -4.63 9.84 12.25
N GLY A 27 -4.44 9.92 13.57
CA GLY A 27 -5.45 9.47 14.54
C GLY A 27 -5.60 7.94 14.70
N LYS A 28 -4.99 7.13 13.81
CA LYS A 28 -5.10 5.67 13.82
C LYS A 28 -3.73 5.00 13.96
N SER A 29 -3.39 4.61 15.19
CA SER A 29 -2.11 3.96 15.50
C SER A 29 -1.95 2.62 14.78
N GLY A 30 -0.84 2.47 14.04
CA GLY A 30 -0.49 1.25 13.33
C GLY A 30 -1.26 1.02 12.01
N TRP A 31 -2.15 1.93 11.65
CA TRP A 31 -2.73 1.95 10.31
C TRP A 31 -1.79 2.61 9.30
N ILE A 32 -1.69 2.02 8.12
CA ILE A 32 -0.87 2.54 7.03
C ILE A 32 -1.76 2.81 5.82
N ARG A 33 -1.73 4.04 5.31
CA ARG A 33 -2.27 4.37 3.99
C ARG A 33 -1.17 4.21 2.94
N GLU A 34 -1.47 3.57 1.84
CA GLU A 34 -0.59 3.40 0.68
C GLU A 34 -1.30 3.92 -0.57
N GLN A 35 -0.80 5.02 -1.11
CA GLN A 35 -1.28 5.59 -2.36
C GLN A 35 -0.42 5.04 -3.50
N VAL A 36 -1.07 4.39 -4.47
CA VAL A 36 -0.41 3.78 -5.63
C VAL A 36 -0.92 4.44 -6.89
N GLN A 37 -0.01 5.00 -7.69
CA GLN A 37 -0.38 5.51 -9.01
C GLN A 37 -0.45 4.36 -10.04
N HIS A 38 -1.55 4.27 -10.77
CA HIS A 38 -1.69 3.39 -11.93
C HIS A 38 -0.68 3.78 -13.02
N GLN A 39 0.10 2.81 -13.48
CA GLN A 39 1.19 3.05 -14.43
C GLN A 39 0.78 2.93 -15.90
N SER A 40 -0.34 2.27 -16.20
CA SER A 40 -0.62 1.82 -17.56
C SER A 40 -2.13 1.65 -17.79
N GLY A 41 -2.51 1.66 -19.07
CA GLY A 41 -3.91 1.59 -19.49
C GLY A 41 -4.62 2.94 -19.48
N ALA A 42 -5.94 2.92 -19.68
CA ALA A 42 -6.77 4.13 -19.74
C ALA A 42 -6.82 4.93 -18.43
N THR A 43 -6.45 4.30 -17.30
CA THR A 43 -6.43 4.90 -15.96
C THR A 43 -5.02 5.23 -15.47
N ALA A 44 -4.02 5.19 -16.35
CA ALA A 44 -2.66 5.60 -16.03
C ALA A 44 -2.65 7.04 -15.49
N GLY A 45 -1.98 7.25 -14.36
CA GLY A 45 -1.95 8.54 -13.66
C GLY A 45 -2.99 8.68 -12.54
N GLN A 46 -4.04 7.84 -12.50
CA GLN A 46 -4.96 7.80 -11.37
C GLN A 46 -4.29 7.20 -10.14
N TRP A 47 -4.63 7.75 -8.97
CA TRP A 47 -4.17 7.25 -7.68
C TRP A 47 -5.21 6.31 -7.08
N VAL A 48 -4.75 5.17 -6.58
CA VAL A 48 -5.54 4.25 -5.78
C VAL A 48 -4.99 4.25 -4.37
N VAL A 49 -5.84 4.52 -3.39
CA VAL A 49 -5.47 4.50 -1.98
C VAL A 49 -5.84 3.14 -1.40
N TYR A 50 -4.90 2.57 -0.66
CA TYR A 50 -5.09 1.35 0.11
C TYR A 50 -4.83 1.62 1.58
N PHE A 51 -5.66 1.05 2.44
CA PHE A 51 -5.49 1.10 3.89
C PHE A 51 -5.12 -0.29 4.38
N TYR A 52 -4.04 -0.34 5.15
CA TYR A 52 -3.57 -1.53 5.84
C TYR A 52 -3.77 -1.35 7.34
N PRO A 53 -4.58 -2.22 7.96
CA PRO A 53 -4.78 -2.22 9.39
C PRO A 53 -3.56 -2.77 10.16
N PRO A 54 -3.40 -2.40 11.44
CA PRO A 54 -2.32 -2.89 12.27
C PRO A 54 -2.43 -4.41 12.47
N GLY A 55 -1.32 -5.12 12.27
CA GLY A 55 -1.25 -6.57 12.51
C GLY A 55 -1.94 -7.44 11.46
N GLN A 56 -2.54 -6.83 10.42
CA GLN A 56 -3.19 -7.57 9.34
C GLN A 56 -2.75 -7.05 7.97
N GLN A 57 -2.53 -7.98 7.04
CA GLN A 57 -2.11 -7.66 5.67
C GLN A 57 -3.32 -7.53 4.72
N VAL A 58 -4.48 -7.17 5.25
CA VAL A 58 -5.70 -6.94 4.45
C VAL A 58 -5.58 -5.61 3.74
N LYS A 59 -5.95 -5.60 2.46
CA LYS A 59 -5.80 -4.45 1.58
C LYS A 59 -7.17 -3.83 1.31
N LEU A 60 -7.50 -2.78 2.04
CA LEU A 60 -8.80 -2.12 1.97
C LEU A 60 -8.73 -0.94 1.02
N ARG A 61 -9.54 -0.94 -0.03
CA ARG A 61 -9.48 0.08 -1.12
C ARG A 61 -10.63 1.10 -1.06
N SER A 62 -11.65 0.84 -0.25
CA SER A 62 -12.87 1.65 -0.19
C SER A 62 -13.20 2.02 1.26
N ARG A 63 -13.72 3.24 1.47
CA ARG A 63 -14.28 3.67 2.77
C ARG A 63 -15.27 2.68 3.40
N PRO A 64 -16.26 2.11 2.69
CA PRO A 64 -17.15 1.11 3.28
C PRO A 64 -16.43 -0.18 3.70
N GLU A 65 -15.41 -0.62 2.95
CA GLU A 65 -14.60 -1.78 3.35
C GLU A 65 -13.81 -1.49 4.63
N VAL A 66 -13.19 -0.30 4.71
CA VAL A 66 -12.49 0.15 5.92
C VAL A 66 -13.43 0.24 7.10
N ARG A 67 -14.61 0.80 6.89
CA ARG A 67 -15.66 0.90 7.90
C ARG A 67 -16.07 -0.47 8.43
N SER A 68 -16.50 -1.37 7.55
CA SER A 68 -16.90 -2.72 7.92
C SER A 68 -15.77 -3.46 8.63
N TYR A 69 -14.53 -3.23 8.24
CA TYR A 69 -13.38 -3.84 8.88
C TYR A 69 -13.11 -3.24 10.28
N CYS A 70 -13.17 -1.91 10.44
CA CYS A 70 -13.08 -1.26 11.76
C CYS A 70 -14.18 -1.75 12.71
N GLU A 71 -15.44 -1.74 12.25
CA GLU A 71 -16.60 -2.05 13.10
C GLU A 71 -16.72 -3.57 13.40
N ASN A 72 -16.40 -4.45 12.43
CA ASN A 72 -16.58 -5.90 12.61
C ASN A 72 -15.32 -6.60 13.13
N GLU A 73 -14.13 -6.30 12.59
CA GLU A 73 -12.89 -7.01 12.93
C GLU A 73 -12.17 -6.35 14.10
N LEU A 74 -12.07 -5.02 14.11
CA LEU A 74 -11.42 -4.29 15.20
C LEU A 74 -12.37 -3.89 16.35
N ASN A 75 -13.69 -3.98 16.14
CA ASN A 75 -14.70 -3.43 17.06
C ASN A 75 -14.41 -1.96 17.44
N GLU A 76 -13.75 -1.22 16.55
CA GLU A 76 -13.38 0.17 16.75
C GLU A 76 -14.36 1.10 16.03
N PRO A 77 -14.63 2.29 16.57
CA PRO A 77 -15.42 3.29 15.88
C PRO A 77 -14.72 3.70 14.57
N TYR A 78 -15.47 3.61 13.46
CA TYR A 78 -15.05 4.13 12.17
C TYR A 78 -15.22 5.66 12.14
N VAL A 79 -14.10 6.38 12.10
CA VAL A 79 -14.08 7.84 11.96
C VAL A 79 -13.76 8.18 10.52
N ALA A 80 -14.79 8.58 9.78
CA ALA A 80 -14.69 8.83 8.35
C ALA A 80 -13.66 9.91 7.97
N ALA A 81 -13.37 10.84 8.89
CA ALA A 81 -12.42 11.93 8.71
C ALA A 81 -10.95 11.48 8.66
N ASP A 82 -10.62 10.32 9.23
CA ASP A 82 -9.25 9.77 9.20
C ASP A 82 -8.93 9.08 7.85
N TYR A 83 -9.97 8.79 7.04
CA TYR A 83 -9.88 7.99 5.81
C TYR A 83 -10.37 8.74 4.56
N ASP A 84 -10.20 10.07 4.53
CA ASP A 84 -10.51 10.92 3.38
C ASP A 84 -9.35 11.03 2.37
#